data_AF-A0A1M5I3Z1-F1
#
_entry.id   AF-A0A1M5I3Z1-F1
#
_cell.length_a   1.000
_cell.length_b   1.000
_cell.length_c   1.000
_cell.angle_alpha   90.00
_cell.angle_beta   90.00
_cell.angle_gamma   90.00
#
_symmetry.space_group_name_H-M   'P 1'
#
loop_
_entity.id
_entity.type
_entity.pdbx_description
1 polymer ?
#
loop_
_entity_poly.entity_id
_entity_poly.type
_entity_poly.pdbx_seq_one_letter_code
_entity_poly.pdbx_strand_id
1 'polypeptide(L)'
;MSDGPDAEDPPGDPAQLTAYELWEHTRRAGQRVTAAGERLVAARSARDRVALAPGFLRPVRQLLTLRLVAVARARRRAFPLQVPPAGASGIASLWAEVFWASRARSPDDDSGVLQAADVSIRGLLALEPADLADLDAVRVWWERLEEVEATLDGLDVEAQAAEELHRSVAEEDRQERRGAS
;
A
#
# COMPACT_ATOMS: atom_id res chain seq x y z
N MET A 1 -35.77 6.99 -8.21
CA MET A 1 -35.00 6.05 -7.39
C MET A 1 -33.77 5.68 -8.19
N SER A 2 -32.60 6.20 -7.83
CA SER A 2 -31.34 5.83 -8.47
C SER A 2 -30.65 4.81 -7.59
N ASP A 3 -30.54 3.58 -8.07
CA ASP A 3 -29.53 2.63 -7.62
C ASP A 3 -28.16 3.22 -8.01
N GLY A 4 -27.48 3.81 -7.03
CA GLY A 4 -26.05 4.06 -7.13
C GLY A 4 -25.32 2.72 -7.04
N PRO A 5 -24.19 2.53 -7.77
CA PRO A 5 -23.44 1.28 -7.68
C PRO A 5 -23.04 1.03 -6.23
N ASP A 6 -23.35 -0.17 -5.73
CA ASP A 6 -23.11 -0.66 -4.37
C ASP A 6 -21.86 -0.01 -3.76
N ALA A 7 -22.10 0.96 -2.87
CA ALA A 7 -21.09 1.38 -1.93
C ALA A 7 -20.98 0.26 -0.91
N GLU A 8 -20.22 -0.79 -1.26
CA GLU A 8 -19.73 -1.75 -0.30
C GLU A 8 -19.05 -0.93 0.80
N ASP A 9 -19.62 -0.92 2.00
CA ASP A 9 -19.07 -0.17 3.13
C ASP A 9 -17.59 -0.51 3.27
N PRO A 10 -16.71 0.49 3.53
CA PRO A 10 -15.32 0.17 3.81
C PRO A 10 -15.29 -0.84 4.95
N PRO A 11 -14.42 -1.86 4.89
CA PRO A 11 -14.28 -2.78 6.01
C PRO A 11 -14.03 -1.96 7.28
N GLY A 12 -14.46 -2.48 8.43
CA GLY A 12 -14.05 -1.93 9.73
C GLY A 12 -12.53 -1.76 9.81
N ASP A 13 -12.04 -1.05 10.82
CA ASP A 13 -10.62 -0.64 10.93
C ASP A 13 -9.64 -1.66 10.31
N PRO A 14 -8.97 -1.34 9.19
CA PRO A 14 -8.14 -2.31 8.46
C PRO A 14 -7.01 -2.87 9.33
N ALA A 15 -6.64 -2.16 10.41
CA ALA A 15 -5.72 -2.63 11.44
C ALA A 15 -6.24 -3.79 12.29
N GLN A 16 -7.51 -4.22 12.14
CA GLN A 16 -8.11 -5.36 12.84
C GLN A 16 -8.37 -6.58 11.94
N LEU A 17 -8.20 -6.43 10.63
CA LEU A 17 -8.41 -7.54 9.68
C LEU A 17 -7.39 -8.65 9.91
N THR A 18 -7.81 -9.91 9.74
CA THR A 18 -6.89 -11.05 9.66
C THR A 18 -6.01 -10.95 8.40
N ALA A 19 -4.95 -11.76 8.33
CA ALA A 19 -4.07 -11.80 7.16
C ALA A 19 -4.84 -12.17 5.87
N TYR A 20 -5.76 -13.13 5.95
CA TYR A 20 -6.57 -13.57 4.82
C TYR A 20 -7.57 -12.49 4.38
N GLU A 21 -8.29 -11.87 5.31
CA GLU A 21 -9.22 -10.78 4.99
C GLU A 21 -8.49 -9.60 4.36
N LEU A 22 -7.32 -9.21 4.92
CA LEU A 22 -6.52 -8.13 4.38
C LEU A 22 -6.05 -8.42 2.95
N TRP A 23 -5.61 -9.65 2.67
CA TRP A 23 -5.25 -10.10 1.32
C TRP A 23 -6.44 -10.01 0.36
N GLU A 24 -7.59 -10.54 0.75
CA GLU A 24 -8.78 -10.56 -0.11
C GLU A 24 -9.30 -9.13 -0.37
N HIS A 25 -9.34 -8.27 0.65
CA HIS A 25 -9.72 -6.87 0.48
C HIS A 25 -8.72 -6.10 -0.39
N THR A 26 -7.42 -6.36 -0.26
CA THR A 26 -6.38 -5.75 -1.11
C THR A 26 -6.57 -6.16 -2.56
N ARG A 27 -6.79 -7.45 -2.83
CA ARG A 27 -7.04 -7.99 -4.17
C ARG A 27 -8.27 -7.36 -4.82
N ARG A 28 -9.39 -7.26 -4.08
CA ARG A 28 -10.61 -6.60 -4.56
C ARG A 28 -10.39 -5.11 -4.80
N ALA A 29 -9.68 -4.42 -3.92
CA ALA A 29 -9.37 -3.01 -4.09
C ALA A 29 -8.53 -2.76 -5.36
N GLY A 30 -7.53 -3.61 -5.64
CA GLY A 30 -6.74 -3.55 -6.88
C GLY A 30 -7.61 -3.69 -8.13
N GLN A 31 -8.49 -4.69 -8.16
CA GLN A 31 -9.45 -4.88 -9.28
C GLN A 31 -10.35 -3.65 -9.48
N ARG A 32 -10.81 -3.04 -8.40
CA ARG A 32 -11.62 -1.80 -8.47
C ARG A 32 -10.83 -0.62 -9.01
N VAL A 33 -9.56 -0.49 -8.63
CA VAL A 33 -8.66 0.55 -9.15
C VAL A 33 -8.45 0.36 -10.65
N THR A 34 -8.13 -0.85 -11.12
CA THR A 34 -8.00 -1.17 -12.55
C THR A 34 -9.27 -0.83 -13.33
N ALA A 35 -10.43 -1.32 -12.88
CA ALA A 35 -11.69 -1.05 -13.55
C ALA A 35 -12.08 0.44 -13.53
N ALA A 36 -11.68 1.20 -12.51
CA ALA A 36 -11.89 2.65 -12.47
C ALA A 36 -10.93 3.41 -13.40
N GLY A 37 -9.66 3.00 -13.46
CA GLY A 37 -8.65 3.54 -14.37
C GLY A 37 -9.03 3.32 -15.84
N GLU A 38 -9.46 2.12 -16.20
CA GLU A 38 -9.95 1.80 -17.55
C GLU A 38 -11.11 2.70 -17.97
N ARG A 39 -12.05 2.95 -17.04
CA ARG A 39 -13.19 3.86 -17.29
C ARG A 39 -12.74 5.31 -17.49
N LEU A 40 -11.74 5.78 -16.74
CA LEU A 40 -11.16 7.12 -16.96
C LEU A 40 -10.51 7.22 -18.33
N VAL A 41 -9.73 6.21 -18.73
CA VAL A 41 -9.07 6.18 -20.04
C VAL A 41 -10.08 6.12 -21.19
N ALA A 42 -11.18 5.37 -21.03
CA ALA A 42 -12.23 5.22 -22.03
C ALA A 42 -13.19 6.41 -22.14
N ALA A 43 -13.13 7.37 -21.21
CA ALA A 43 -14.04 8.49 -21.16
C ALA A 43 -13.83 9.46 -22.35
N ARG A 44 -14.94 9.88 -22.97
CA ARG A 44 -14.94 10.60 -24.25
C ARG A 44 -14.55 12.07 -24.15
N SER A 45 -14.55 12.62 -22.94
CA SER A 45 -14.27 14.05 -22.72
C SER A 45 -13.58 14.28 -21.37
N ALA A 46 -12.91 15.43 -21.25
CA ALA A 46 -12.33 15.89 -19.98
C ALA A 46 -13.40 15.97 -18.87
N ARG A 47 -14.61 16.44 -19.22
CA ARG A 47 -15.73 16.53 -18.28
C ARG A 47 -16.16 15.16 -17.76
N ASP A 48 -16.24 14.16 -18.63
CA ASP A 48 -16.58 12.80 -18.23
C ASP A 48 -15.50 12.20 -17.31
N ARG A 49 -14.22 12.48 -17.59
CA ARG A 49 -13.11 12.06 -16.72
C ARG A 49 -13.19 12.69 -15.33
N VAL A 50 -13.42 14.00 -15.24
CA VAL A 50 -13.62 14.68 -13.95
C VAL A 50 -14.81 14.11 -13.18
N ALA A 51 -15.90 13.76 -13.87
CA ALA A 51 -17.07 13.15 -13.23
C ALA A 51 -16.78 11.73 -12.69
N LEU A 52 -15.92 10.96 -13.37
CA LEU A 52 -15.52 9.61 -12.96
C LEU A 52 -14.39 9.61 -11.91
N ALA A 53 -13.59 10.68 -11.83
CA ALA A 53 -12.41 10.78 -10.99
C ALA A 53 -12.64 10.43 -9.50
N PRO A 54 -13.72 10.86 -8.82
CA PRO A 54 -13.98 10.44 -7.44
C PRO A 54 -14.10 8.91 -7.29
N GLY A 55 -14.66 8.24 -8.30
CA GLY A 55 -14.80 6.79 -8.36
C GLY A 55 -13.49 6.05 -8.62
N PHE A 56 -12.42 6.75 -8.98
CA PHE A 56 -11.05 6.24 -9.10
C PHE A 56 -10.21 6.56 -7.85
N LEU A 57 -10.24 7.82 -7.40
CA LEU A 57 -9.45 8.28 -6.25
C LEU A 57 -9.81 7.56 -4.95
N ARG A 58 -11.09 7.22 -4.75
CA ARG A 58 -11.53 6.49 -3.55
C ARG A 58 -10.96 5.06 -3.49
N PRO A 59 -11.13 4.20 -4.52
CA PRO A 59 -10.45 2.91 -4.57
C PRO A 59 -8.94 2.98 -4.42
N VAL A 60 -8.27 3.98 -5.02
CA VAL A 60 -6.80 4.16 -4.88
C VAL A 60 -6.41 4.39 -3.43
N ARG A 61 -7.11 5.29 -2.71
CA ARG A 61 -6.86 5.51 -1.28
C ARG A 61 -7.13 4.26 -0.45
N GLN A 62 -8.16 3.49 -0.80
CA GLN A 62 -8.46 2.23 -0.11
C GLN A 62 -7.34 1.20 -0.33
N LEU A 63 -6.88 1.03 -1.57
CA LEU A 63 -5.78 0.14 -1.92
C LEU A 63 -4.51 0.51 -1.16
N LEU A 64 -4.09 1.78 -1.23
CA LEU A 64 -2.91 2.26 -0.51
C LEU A 64 -3.01 2.03 0.99
N THR A 65 -4.17 2.27 1.59
CA THR A 65 -4.38 2.01 3.02
C THR A 65 -4.17 0.53 3.36
N LEU A 66 -4.79 -0.38 2.61
CA LEU A 66 -4.68 -1.83 2.86
C LEU A 66 -3.24 -2.33 2.65
N ARG A 67 -2.59 -1.87 1.58
CA ARG A 67 -1.20 -2.19 1.27
C ARG A 67 -0.25 -1.72 2.38
N LEU A 68 -0.40 -0.48 2.83
CA LEU A 68 0.44 0.06 3.90
C LEU A 68 0.19 -0.64 5.25
N VAL A 69 -1.06 -1.01 5.56
CA VAL A 69 -1.35 -1.83 6.76
C VAL A 69 -0.63 -3.18 6.67
N ALA A 70 -0.68 -3.84 5.51
CA ALA A 70 0.00 -5.12 5.30
C ALA A 70 1.51 -4.99 5.50
N VAL A 71 2.14 -4.03 4.82
CA VAL A 71 3.59 -3.78 4.90
C VAL A 71 4.01 -3.39 6.31
N ALA A 72 3.30 -2.46 6.96
CA ALA A 72 3.61 -2.06 8.33
C ALA A 72 3.56 -3.28 9.28
N ARG A 73 2.52 -4.12 9.19
CA ARG A 73 2.41 -5.35 10.01
C ARG A 73 3.54 -6.33 9.73
N ALA A 74 3.85 -6.60 8.47
CA ALA A 74 4.94 -7.48 8.09
C ALA A 74 6.26 -6.98 8.66
N ARG A 75 6.56 -5.68 8.51
CA ARG A 75 7.79 -5.09 9.03
C ARG A 75 7.90 -5.12 10.54
N ARG A 76 6.80 -4.89 11.28
CA ARG A 76 6.78 -4.99 12.76
C ARG A 76 7.08 -6.39 13.28
N ARG A 77 6.72 -7.43 12.52
CA ARG A 77 7.02 -8.84 12.86
C ARG A 77 8.43 -9.23 12.45
N ALA A 78 8.86 -8.76 11.29
CA ALA A 78 10.15 -9.06 10.69
C ALA A 78 11.32 -8.37 11.40
N PHE A 79 11.12 -7.18 11.94
CA PHE A 79 12.20 -6.34 12.46
C PHE A 79 11.91 -5.85 13.88
N PRO A 80 12.95 -5.62 14.70
CA PRO A 80 12.80 -4.89 15.95
C PRO A 80 12.14 -3.54 15.72
N LEU A 81 11.21 -3.14 16.59
CA LEU A 81 10.56 -1.82 16.51
C LEU A 81 11.59 -0.72 16.74
N GLN A 82 12.00 -0.06 15.67
CA GLN A 82 12.90 1.12 15.71
C GLN A 82 12.13 2.44 15.72
N VAL A 83 10.88 2.43 15.24
CA VAL A 83 9.99 3.59 15.14
C VAL A 83 8.65 3.23 15.78
N PRO A 84 8.01 4.15 16.53
CA PRO A 84 6.69 3.90 17.09
C PRO A 84 5.67 3.53 15.99
N PRO A 85 4.84 2.51 16.21
CA PRO A 85 3.73 2.21 15.33
C PRO A 85 2.81 3.42 15.13
N ALA A 86 2.30 3.60 13.93
CA ALA A 86 1.26 4.57 13.64
C ALA A 86 0.04 4.29 14.53
N GLY A 87 -0.33 5.26 15.35
CA GLY A 87 -1.53 5.21 16.19
C GLY A 87 -2.84 5.43 15.42
N ALA A 88 -2.76 5.65 14.11
CA ALA A 88 -3.90 5.91 13.23
C ALA A 88 -3.75 5.18 11.89
N SER A 89 -4.87 4.69 11.34
CA SER A 89 -4.93 3.95 10.07
C SER A 89 -4.89 4.84 8.82
N GLY A 90 -4.38 6.08 8.93
CA GLY A 90 -4.28 7.02 7.80
C GLY A 90 -3.04 6.75 6.94
N ILE A 91 -3.18 6.89 5.61
CA ILE A 91 -2.11 6.65 4.63
C ILE A 91 -0.82 7.37 5.00
N ALA A 92 -0.89 8.66 5.36
CA ALA A 92 0.29 9.44 5.73
C ALA A 92 0.99 8.93 6.99
N SER A 93 0.22 8.54 8.02
CA SER A 93 0.77 8.00 9.26
C SER A 93 1.40 6.62 9.05
N LEU A 94 0.72 5.73 8.33
CA LEU A 94 1.23 4.40 8.00
C LEU A 94 2.47 4.48 7.12
N TRP A 95 2.46 5.38 6.12
CA TRP A 95 3.62 5.60 5.28
C TRP A 95 4.80 6.16 6.07
N ALA A 96 4.59 7.12 6.97
CA ALA A 96 5.66 7.66 7.80
C ALA A 96 6.33 6.57 8.65
N GLU A 97 5.54 5.68 9.25
CA GLU A 97 6.07 4.52 9.98
C GLU A 97 6.94 3.64 9.06
N VAL A 98 6.41 3.22 7.91
CA VAL A 98 7.11 2.35 6.95
C VAL A 98 8.38 3.02 6.44
N PHE A 99 8.31 4.30 6.06
CA PHE A 99 9.41 5.08 5.54
C PHE A 99 10.55 5.18 6.55
N TRP A 100 10.26 5.63 7.78
CA TRP A 100 11.30 5.82 8.79
C TRP A 100 11.87 4.49 9.30
N ALA A 101 11.04 3.46 9.44
CA ALA A 101 11.53 2.12 9.80
C ALA A 101 12.42 1.51 8.71
N SER A 102 12.16 1.82 7.43
CA SER A 102 13.02 1.38 6.33
C SER A 102 14.33 2.17 6.28
N ARG A 103 14.26 3.49 6.45
CA ARG A 103 15.44 4.37 6.47
C ARG A 103 16.38 4.05 7.63
N ALA A 104 15.83 3.76 8.82
CA ALA A 104 16.63 3.42 9.99
C ALA A 104 17.39 2.09 9.85
N ARG A 105 16.86 1.16 9.04
CA ARG A 105 17.52 -0.11 8.74
C ARG A 105 18.60 -0.01 7.67
N SER A 106 18.43 0.90 6.72
CA SER A 106 19.39 1.13 5.64
C SER A 106 19.74 2.62 5.56
N PRO A 107 20.51 3.15 6.53
CA PRO A 107 20.85 4.58 6.61
C PRO A 107 21.76 5.05 5.47
N ASP A 108 22.48 4.11 4.83
CA ASP A 108 23.36 4.38 3.70
C ASP A 108 22.68 4.09 2.34
N ASP A 109 21.40 3.72 2.32
CA ASP A 109 20.65 3.55 1.08
C ASP A 109 20.33 4.91 0.44
N ASP A 110 21.05 5.20 -0.64
CA ASP A 110 20.91 6.42 -1.45
C ASP A 110 20.20 6.14 -2.80
N SER A 111 19.50 5.01 -2.94
CA SER A 111 18.77 4.64 -4.16
C SER A 111 17.66 5.62 -4.55
N GLY A 112 17.18 6.42 -3.61
CA GLY A 112 16.10 7.39 -3.82
C GLY A 112 14.69 6.77 -3.91
N VAL A 113 14.56 5.45 -3.85
CA VAL A 113 13.29 4.72 -4.05
C VAL A 113 12.24 5.13 -3.02
N LEU A 114 12.62 5.18 -1.74
CA LEU A 114 11.70 5.59 -0.66
C LEU A 114 11.26 7.05 -0.80
N GLN A 115 12.16 7.94 -1.26
CA GLN A 115 11.85 9.35 -1.46
C GLN A 115 10.92 9.55 -2.66
N ALA A 116 11.16 8.82 -3.76
CA ALA A 116 10.26 8.80 -4.91
C ALA A 116 8.87 8.31 -4.52
N ALA A 117 8.77 7.21 -3.77
CA ALA A 117 7.49 6.71 -3.26
C ALA A 117 6.79 7.73 -2.32
N ASP A 118 7.54 8.43 -1.46
CA ASP A 118 6.98 9.49 -0.61
C ASP A 118 6.38 10.65 -1.42
N VAL A 119 7.09 11.11 -2.45
CA VAL A 119 6.59 12.15 -3.36
C VAL A 119 5.33 11.67 -4.10
N SER A 120 5.34 10.44 -4.62
CA SER A 120 4.20 9.85 -5.33
C SER A 120 2.98 9.68 -4.42
N ILE A 121 3.15 9.18 -3.19
CA ILE A 121 2.06 9.03 -2.21
C ILE A 121 1.47 10.40 -1.85
N ARG A 122 2.31 11.40 -1.51
CA ARG A 122 1.82 12.75 -1.22
C ARG A 122 1.06 13.35 -2.41
N GLY A 123 1.59 13.13 -3.61
CA GLY A 123 0.96 13.50 -4.86
C GLY A 123 -0.43 12.89 -5.05
N LEU A 124 -0.55 11.57 -4.86
CA LEU A 124 -1.83 10.85 -4.93
C LEU A 124 -2.84 11.34 -3.89
N LEU A 125 -2.37 11.75 -2.71
CA LEU A 125 -3.22 12.29 -1.65
C LEU A 125 -3.68 13.73 -1.92
N ALA A 126 -2.91 14.50 -2.69
CA ALA A 126 -3.21 15.86 -3.09
C ALA A 126 -4.06 15.96 -4.36
N LEU A 127 -4.16 14.88 -5.14
CA LEU A 127 -4.97 14.83 -6.37
C LEU A 127 -6.42 15.26 -6.15
N GLU A 128 -6.85 16.22 -6.95
CA GLU A 128 -8.23 16.63 -7.11
C GLU A 128 -8.85 16.04 -8.39
N PRO A 129 -10.18 15.89 -8.47
CA PRO A 129 -10.84 15.40 -9.67
C PRO A 129 -10.49 16.18 -10.95
N ALA A 130 -10.23 17.48 -10.83
CA ALA A 130 -9.85 18.33 -11.95
C ALA A 130 -8.48 17.97 -12.56
N ASP A 131 -7.57 17.42 -11.75
CA ASP A 131 -6.23 17.01 -12.22
C ASP A 131 -6.29 15.80 -13.15
N LEU A 132 -7.39 15.05 -13.13
CA LEU A 132 -7.64 13.90 -14.01
C LEU A 132 -8.44 14.28 -15.27
N ALA A 133 -8.64 15.57 -15.51
CA ALA A 133 -9.26 16.10 -16.73
C ALA A 133 -8.39 15.92 -17.98
N ASP A 134 -7.11 15.58 -17.83
CA ASP A 134 -6.17 15.28 -18.91
C ASP A 134 -5.79 13.78 -18.92
N LEU A 135 -5.74 13.18 -20.11
CA LEU A 135 -5.53 11.74 -20.27
C LEU A 135 -4.06 11.40 -20.03
N ASP A 136 -3.15 12.29 -20.42
CA ASP A 136 -1.72 12.11 -20.14
C ASP A 136 -1.46 12.21 -18.64
N ALA A 137 -2.12 13.14 -17.95
CA ALA A 137 -2.10 13.19 -16.49
C ALA A 137 -2.62 11.89 -15.85
N VAL A 138 -3.71 11.30 -16.36
CA VAL A 138 -4.22 10.00 -15.89
C VAL A 138 -3.17 8.90 -16.06
N ARG A 139 -2.49 8.83 -17.22
CA ARG A 139 -1.43 7.84 -17.48
C ARG A 139 -0.24 8.01 -16.54
N VAL A 140 0.25 9.24 -16.37
CA VAL A 140 1.36 9.55 -15.46
C VAL A 140 1.03 9.17 -14.03
N TRP A 141 -0.20 9.43 -13.57
CA TRP A 141 -0.61 9.04 -12.22
C TRP A 141 -0.81 7.54 -12.05
N TRP A 142 -1.19 6.85 -13.12
CA TRP A 142 -1.24 5.40 -13.14
C TRP A 142 0.15 4.79 -12.98
N GLU A 143 1.13 5.25 -13.77
CA GLU A 143 2.53 4.82 -13.67
C GLU A 143 3.11 5.07 -12.27
N ARG A 144 2.84 6.25 -11.69
CA ARG A 144 3.26 6.56 -10.31
C ARG A 144 2.63 5.64 -9.26
N LEU A 145 1.39 5.21 -9.46
CA LEU A 145 0.76 4.25 -8.56
C LEU A 145 1.44 2.87 -8.67
N GLU A 146 1.74 2.41 -9.89
CA GLU A 146 2.47 1.16 -10.12
C GLU A 146 3.87 1.18 -9.47
N GLU A 147 4.59 2.31 -9.56
CA GLU A 147 5.89 2.49 -8.88
C GLU A 147 5.78 2.43 -7.35
N VAL A 148 4.73 3.04 -6.78
CA VAL A 148 4.44 2.95 -5.34
C VAL A 148 4.14 1.50 -4.97
N GLU A 149 3.30 0.79 -5.73
CA GLU A 149 2.98 -0.61 -5.45
C GLU A 149 4.22 -1.51 -5.53
N ALA A 150 5.09 -1.31 -6.52
CA ALA A 150 6.35 -2.03 -6.65
C ALA A 150 7.29 -1.78 -5.46
N THR A 151 7.34 -0.54 -4.97
CA THR A 151 8.09 -0.20 -3.75
C THR A 151 7.54 -0.94 -2.54
N LEU A 152 6.22 -0.96 -2.38
CA LEU A 152 5.56 -1.68 -1.29
C LEU A 152 5.76 -3.20 -1.38
N ASP A 153 5.75 -3.77 -2.59
CA ASP A 153 6.06 -5.19 -2.83
C ASP A 153 7.51 -5.51 -2.43
N GLY A 154 8.47 -4.67 -2.81
CA GLY A 154 9.87 -4.84 -2.39
C GLY A 154 10.03 -4.84 -0.87
N LEU A 155 9.33 -3.94 -0.17
CA LEU A 155 9.35 -3.86 1.28
C LEU A 155 8.66 -5.05 1.96
N ASP A 156 7.63 -5.63 1.35
CA ASP A 156 6.96 -6.84 1.84
C ASP A 156 7.85 -8.07 1.66
N VAL A 157 8.45 -8.25 0.48
CA VAL A 157 9.42 -9.33 0.20
C VAL A 157 10.61 -9.27 1.17
N GLU A 158 11.13 -8.07 1.42
CA GLU A 158 12.21 -7.88 2.40
C GLU A 158 11.79 -8.32 3.81
N ALA A 159 10.57 -7.98 4.23
CA ALA A 159 10.05 -8.39 5.53
C ALA A 159 9.84 -9.91 5.62
N GLN A 160 9.30 -10.53 4.57
CA GLN A 160 9.10 -11.98 4.50
C GLN A 160 10.44 -12.73 4.58
N ALA A 161 11.46 -12.29 3.84
CA ALA A 161 12.79 -12.89 3.89
C ALA A 161 13.42 -12.83 5.29
N ALA A 162 13.22 -11.72 6.01
CA ALA A 162 13.71 -11.59 7.38
C ALA A 162 12.93 -12.46 8.38
N GLU A 163 11.60 -12.58 8.25
CA GLU A 163 10.81 -13.51 9.06
C GLU A 163 11.23 -14.98 8.83
N GLU A 164 11.50 -15.36 7.58
CA GLU A 164 12.00 -16.70 7.24
C GLU A 164 13.36 -16.97 7.89
N LEU A 165 14.29 -16.03 7.80
CA LEU A 165 15.59 -16.13 8.46
C LEU A 165 15.44 -16.32 9.98
N HIS A 166 14.59 -15.53 10.63
CA HIS A 166 14.32 -15.68 12.06
C HIS A 166 13.73 -17.05 12.42
N ARG A 167 12.87 -17.60 11.56
CA ARG A 167 12.29 -18.93 11.74
C ARG A 167 13.36 -20.02 11.62
N SER A 168 14.23 -19.95 10.62
CA SER A 168 15.32 -20.90 10.40
C SER A 168 16.28 -20.92 11.60
N VAL A 169 16.74 -19.75 12.06
CA VAL A 169 17.61 -19.65 13.24
C VAL A 169 16.95 -20.25 14.49
N ALA A 170 15.66 -19.97 14.70
CA ALA A 170 14.93 -20.53 15.84
C ALA A 170 14.70 -22.04 15.74
N GLU A 171 14.66 -22.62 14.54
CA GLU A 171 14.56 -24.06 14.32
C GLU A 171 15.89 -24.77 14.58
N GLU A 172 17.00 -24.19 14.13
CA GLU A 172 18.37 -24.67 14.38
C GLU A 172 18.65 -24.71 15.90
N ASP A 173 18.40 -23.61 16.61
CA ASP A 173 18.54 -23.52 18.08
C ASP A 173 17.75 -24.61 18.81
N ARG A 174 16.53 -24.94 18.34
CA ARG A 174 15.71 -25.99 18.94
C ARG A 174 16.26 -27.38 18.66
N GLN A 175 16.83 -27.61 17.48
CA GLN A 175 17.45 -28.89 17.13
C GLN A 175 18.72 -29.12 17.95
N GLU A 176 19.57 -28.11 18.11
CA GLU A 176 20.78 -28.19 18.93
C GLU A 176 20.46 -28.51 20.39
N ARG A 177 19.46 -27.84 20.98
CA ARG A 177 19.03 -28.12 22.37
C ARG A 177 18.44 -29.51 22.56
N ARG A 178 17.79 -30.07 21.53
CA ARG A 178 17.24 -31.43 21.56
C ARG A 178 18.30 -32.50 21.30
N GLY A 179 19.34 -32.21 20.52
CA GLY A 179 20.47 -33.11 20.27
C GLY A 179 21.52 -33.11 21.40
N ALA A 180 21.52 -32.10 22.26
CA ALA A 180 22.37 -32.00 23.44
C ALA A 180 21.74 -32.59 24.73
N SER A 181 20.49 -33.10 24.67
CA SER A 181 19.81 -33.82 25.76
C SER A 181 19.82 -35.32 25.52
#